data_AF-A0A821Q8C2-F1
#
_entry.id   AF-A0A821Q8C2-F1
#
_cell.length_a   1.000
_cell.length_b   1.000
_cell.length_c   1.000
_cell.angle_alpha   90.00
_cell.angle_beta   90.00
_cell.angle_gamma   90.00
#
_symmetry.space_group_name_H-M   'P 1'
#
loop_
_entity.id
_entity.type
_entity.pdbx_description
1 polymer ?
#
loop_
_entity_poly.entity_id
_entity_poly.type
_entity_poly.pdbx_seq_one_letter_code
_entity_poly.pdbx_strand_id
1 'polypeptide(L)'
;MSNLTLFNNNIILLIVSINFIPIIIISFLIPITVLRQNQALLTIFLSFASGGLTADVFLRLLPYIIRSYNDSIDTQSELHVYYHHDNRAGLFMLMGIFLSLIIEKFFRYFQNDNKQTDTTSSLMNSTNILAYLFLLADISHNYTNSLSLCSIILMKSTINSTLIMTKVIYEVLHILYGYAILIYSGWTPATAMKFQLLTGL
;
A
#
# COMPACT_ATOMS: atom_id res chain seq x y z
N MET A 1 -17.36 -12.29 -31.84
CA MET A 1 -17.79 -11.66 -30.56
C MET A 1 -17.63 -12.57 -29.33
N SER A 2 -17.65 -13.91 -29.47
CA SER A 2 -17.50 -14.85 -28.34
C SER A 2 -16.12 -14.86 -27.66
N ASN A 3 -15.02 -14.63 -28.39
CA ASN A 3 -13.68 -14.60 -27.79
C ASN A 3 -13.41 -13.32 -26.97
N LEU A 4 -14.05 -12.20 -27.31
CA LEU A 4 -13.92 -10.95 -26.55
C LEU A 4 -14.64 -11.04 -25.20
N THR A 5 -15.81 -11.69 -25.16
CA THR A 5 -16.59 -11.89 -23.93
C THR A 5 -15.93 -12.91 -22.99
N LEU A 6 -15.33 -13.99 -23.54
CA LEU A 6 -14.53 -14.95 -22.77
C LEU A 6 -13.26 -14.32 -22.19
N PHE A 7 -12.57 -13.49 -22.98
CA PHE A 7 -11.39 -12.74 -22.52
C PHE A 7 -11.75 -11.81 -21.35
N ASN A 8 -12.89 -11.11 -21.45
CA ASN A 8 -13.34 -10.19 -20.40
C ASN A 8 -13.69 -10.92 -19.08
N ASN A 9 -14.37 -12.06 -19.16
CA ASN A 9 -14.73 -12.84 -17.98
C ASN A 9 -13.50 -13.45 -17.28
N ASN A 10 -12.51 -13.91 -18.04
CA ASN A 10 -11.26 -14.45 -17.49
C ASN A 10 -10.41 -13.38 -16.80
N ILE A 11 -10.43 -12.14 -17.30
CA ILE A 11 -9.72 -11.01 -16.70
C ILE A 11 -10.35 -10.62 -15.36
N ILE A 12 -11.67 -10.48 -15.31
CA ILE A 12 -12.38 -10.14 -14.07
C ILE A 12 -12.10 -11.21 -13.02
N LEU A 13 -12.15 -12.49 -13.40
CA LEU A 13 -11.79 -13.60 -12.51
C LEU A 13 -10.34 -13.50 -12.01
N LEU A 14 -9.40 -13.11 -12.86
CA LEU A 14 -7.98 -12.96 -12.49
C LEU A 14 -7.77 -11.81 -11.50
N ILE A 15 -8.41 -10.65 -11.72
CA ILE A 15 -8.34 -9.51 -10.80
C ILE A 15 -8.91 -9.88 -9.43
N VAL A 16 -10.09 -10.51 -9.41
CA VAL A 16 -10.71 -11.01 -8.18
C VAL A 16 -9.81 -12.04 -7.49
N SER A 17 -9.23 -12.97 -8.25
CA SER A 17 -8.33 -13.99 -7.70
C SER A 17 -7.09 -13.37 -7.06
N ILE A 18 -6.49 -12.34 -7.67
CA ILE A 18 -5.32 -11.63 -7.12
C ILE A 18 -5.63 -11.00 -5.75
N ASN A 19 -6.85 -10.50 -5.54
CA ASN A 19 -7.24 -9.89 -4.25
C ASN A 19 -7.60 -10.94 -3.18
N PHE A 20 -8.17 -12.08 -3.58
CA PHE A 20 -8.59 -13.14 -2.64
C PHE A 20 -7.45 -14.10 -2.22
N ILE A 21 -6.53 -14.44 -3.13
CA ILE A 21 -5.42 -15.38 -2.85
C ILE A 21 -4.59 -14.94 -1.63
N PRO A 22 -4.17 -13.67 -1.50
CA PRO A 22 -3.40 -13.20 -0.34
C PRO A 22 -4.11 -13.38 1.00
N ILE A 23 -5.43 -13.16 1.03
CA ILE A 23 -6.28 -13.34 2.23
C ILE A 23 -6.28 -14.81 2.66
N ILE A 24 -6.41 -15.73 1.69
CA ILE A 24 -6.36 -17.18 1.95
C ILE A 24 -4.97 -17.59 2.46
N ILE A 25 -3.91 -17.07 1.83
CA ILE A 25 -2.53 -17.33 2.24
C ILE A 25 -2.30 -16.87 3.68
N ILE A 26 -2.70 -15.65 4.03
CA ILE A 26 -2.51 -15.09 5.38
C ILE A 26 -3.33 -15.86 6.42
N SER A 27 -4.57 -16.23 6.08
CA SER A 27 -5.43 -17.04 6.95
C SER A 27 -4.85 -18.44 7.23
N PHE A 28 -4.02 -18.98 6.33
CA PHE A 28 -3.40 -20.29 6.47
C PHE A 28 -1.98 -20.23 7.07
N LEU A 29 -1.19 -19.23 6.68
CA LEU A 29 0.25 -19.16 6.97
C LEU A 29 0.54 -18.65 8.39
N ILE A 30 -0.37 -17.85 8.96
CA ILE A 30 -0.15 -17.23 10.26
C ILE A 30 -1.10 -17.85 11.27
N PRO A 31 -0.60 -18.62 12.26
CA PRO A 31 -1.41 -18.96 13.40
C PRO A 31 -1.72 -17.66 14.15
N ILE A 32 -2.91 -17.13 13.85
CA ILE A 32 -3.52 -15.88 14.32
C ILE A 32 -3.40 -15.71 15.84
N THR A 33 -3.37 -16.82 16.57
CA THR A 33 -3.19 -16.89 18.02
C THR A 33 -1.78 -16.50 18.46
N VAL A 34 -0.73 -16.87 17.71
CA VAL A 34 0.68 -16.63 18.06
C VAL A 34 1.06 -15.16 17.86
N LEU A 35 0.60 -14.52 16.79
CA LEU A 35 0.89 -13.10 16.54
C LEU A 35 0.24 -12.19 17.58
N ARG A 36 -0.99 -12.50 18.01
CA ARG A 36 -1.69 -11.76 19.07
C ARG A 36 -1.02 -11.95 20.43
N GLN A 37 -0.46 -13.12 20.68
CA GLN A 37 0.16 -13.47 21.97
C GLN A 37 1.61 -12.97 22.08
N ASN A 38 2.28 -12.71 20.95
CA ASN A 38 3.68 -12.31 20.92
C ASN A 38 3.88 -10.93 20.26
N GLN A 39 3.82 -9.89 21.09
CA GLN A 39 4.02 -8.49 20.65
C GLN A 39 5.41 -8.25 20.03
N ALA A 40 6.44 -9.01 20.42
CA ALA A 40 7.77 -8.88 19.84
C ALA A 40 7.79 -9.33 18.38
N LEU A 41 7.15 -10.46 18.06
CA LEU A 41 7.00 -10.91 16.67
C LEU A 41 6.17 -9.92 15.86
N LEU A 42 5.07 -9.41 16.42
CA LEU A 42 4.26 -8.38 15.76
C LEU A 42 5.10 -7.14 15.39
N THR A 43 5.96 -6.70 16.30
CA THR A 43 6.86 -5.55 16.09
C THR A 43 7.91 -5.85 15.02
N ILE A 44 8.44 -7.06 14.96
CA ILE A 44 9.39 -7.51 13.92
C ILE A 44 8.70 -7.57 12.55
N PHE A 45 7.48 -8.10 12.47
CA PHE A 45 6.71 -8.10 11.23
C PHE A 45 6.37 -6.68 10.77
N LEU A 46 6.01 -5.80 11.71
CA LEU A 46 5.71 -4.40 11.43
C LEU A 46 6.94 -3.66 10.90
N SER A 47 8.12 -3.87 11.49
CA SER A 47 9.37 -3.25 11.04
C SER A 47 9.85 -3.82 9.71
N PHE A 48 9.71 -5.14 9.50
CA PHE A 48 10.01 -5.79 8.22
C PHE A 48 9.12 -5.25 7.10
N ALA A 49 7.82 -5.15 7.34
CA ALA A 49 6.86 -4.62 6.37
C ALA A 49 7.10 -3.13 6.06
N SER A 50 7.35 -2.31 7.10
CA SER A 50 7.73 -0.90 6.91
C SER A 50 9.03 -0.76 6.11
N GLY A 51 10.02 -1.62 6.37
CA GLY A 51 11.27 -1.67 5.61
C GLY A 51 11.06 -2.08 4.15
N GLY A 52 10.18 -3.06 3.90
CA GLY A 52 9.82 -3.52 2.56
C GLY A 52 9.10 -2.46 1.72
N LEU A 53 8.13 -1.74 2.31
CA LEU A 53 7.45 -0.61 1.67
C LEU A 53 8.43 0.53 1.36
N THR A 54 9.29 0.85 2.31
CA THR A 54 10.31 1.90 2.13
C THR A 54 11.30 1.50 1.02
N ALA A 55 11.77 0.26 1.01
CA ALA A 55 12.65 -0.26 -0.03
C ALA A 55 11.98 -0.27 -1.41
N ASP A 56 10.68 -0.57 -1.50
CA ASP A 56 9.91 -0.47 -2.75
C ASP A 56 9.92 0.96 -3.30
N VAL A 57 9.61 1.94 -2.44
CA VAL A 57 9.62 3.35 -2.83
C VAL A 57 11.00 3.77 -3.35
N PHE A 58 12.07 3.45 -2.63
CA PHE A 58 13.42 3.92 -2.99
C PHE A 58 14.06 3.15 -4.16
N LEU A 59 13.84 1.84 -4.27
CA LEU A 59 14.52 1.00 -5.27
C LEU A 59 13.70 0.80 -6.53
N ARG A 60 12.37 0.92 -6.45
CA ARG A 60 11.47 0.68 -7.58
C ARG A 60 10.82 1.95 -8.07
N LEU A 61 10.16 2.70 -7.18
CA LEU A 61 9.36 3.87 -7.59
C LEU A 61 10.24 5.10 -7.89
N LEU A 62 11.21 5.41 -7.03
CA LEU A 62 12.08 6.56 -7.22
C LEU A 62 12.84 6.52 -8.57
N PRO A 63 13.54 5.42 -8.94
CA PRO A 63 14.26 5.38 -10.21
C PRO A 63 13.32 5.40 -11.40
N TYR A 64 12.13 4.79 -11.26
CA TYR A 64 11.10 4.79 -12.30
C TYR A 64 10.56 6.20 -12.57
N ILE A 65 10.24 6.98 -11.53
CA ILE A 65 9.71 8.34 -11.66
C ILE A 65 10.77 9.25 -12.31
N ILE A 66 12.03 9.13 -11.90
CA ILE A 66 13.13 9.92 -12.49
C ILE A 66 13.31 9.59 -13.97
N ARG A 67 13.30 8.29 -14.33
CA ARG A 67 13.43 7.88 -15.73
C ARG A 67 12.24 8.31 -16.58
N SER A 68 11.01 8.10 -16.09
CA SER A 68 9.78 8.50 -16.78
C SER A 68 9.71 10.00 -17.03
N TYR A 69 10.18 10.81 -16.07
CA TYR A 69 10.30 12.26 -16.23
C TYR A 69 11.29 12.65 -17.35
N ASN A 70 12.46 12.02 -17.38
CA ASN A 70 13.47 12.30 -18.41
C ASN A 70 12.98 11.91 -19.82
N ASP A 71 12.35 10.74 -19.99
CA ASP A 71 11.83 10.29 -21.29
C ASP A 71 10.70 11.20 -21.82
N SER A 72 9.93 11.84 -20.92
CA SER A 72 8.86 12.78 -21.31
C SER A 72 9.39 14.10 -21.88
N ILE A 73 10.64 14.47 -21.60
CA ILE A 73 11.27 15.70 -22.12
C ILE A 73 11.87 15.45 -23.52
N ASP A 74 12.40 14.26 -23.79
CA ASP A 74 13.04 13.93 -25.07
C ASP A 74 12.07 13.86 -26.27
N THR A 75 10.76 13.68 -26.03
CA THR A 75 9.76 13.68 -27.11
C THR A 75 9.36 15.08 -27.60
N GLN A 76 9.85 16.16 -26.96
CA GLN A 76 9.45 17.53 -27.29
C GLN A 76 10.55 18.46 -27.80
N SER A 77 11.81 18.01 -27.95
CA SER A 77 12.90 18.90 -28.34
C SER A 77 13.94 18.28 -29.28
N GLU A 78 13.63 18.21 -30.58
CA GLU A 78 14.66 18.41 -31.60
C GLU A 78 15.02 19.91 -31.63
N LEU A 79 15.88 20.36 -30.71
CA LEU A 79 16.81 21.49 -30.88
C LEU A 79 17.55 21.75 -29.56
N HIS A 80 18.87 21.66 -29.63
CA HIS A 80 19.86 21.93 -28.60
C HIS A 80 19.49 23.07 -27.63
N VAL A 81 19.72 22.89 -26.31
CA VAL A 81 20.31 23.88 -25.37
C VAL A 81 20.23 23.38 -23.91
N TYR A 82 21.36 23.43 -23.20
CA TYR A 82 21.58 23.37 -21.74
C TYR A 82 20.80 22.35 -20.88
N TYR A 83 21.53 21.38 -20.34
CA TYR A 83 21.12 20.54 -19.20
C TYR A 83 20.83 21.39 -17.95
N HIS A 84 19.64 21.96 -17.85
CA HIS A 84 19.06 22.30 -16.55
C HIS A 84 18.49 21.01 -15.95
N HIS A 85 19.15 20.50 -14.91
CA HIS A 85 18.62 19.41 -14.09
C HIS A 85 17.30 19.87 -13.45
N ASP A 86 16.19 19.51 -14.08
CA ASP A 86 14.86 19.87 -13.62
C ASP A 86 14.49 18.94 -12.45
N ASN A 87 14.95 19.31 -11.24
CA ASN A 87 14.80 18.52 -10.00
C ASN A 87 13.36 18.49 -9.46
N ARG A 88 12.35 18.72 -10.30
CA ARG A 88 10.93 18.75 -9.89
C ARG A 88 10.47 17.44 -9.29
N ALA A 89 10.94 16.30 -9.83
CA ALA A 89 10.66 14.99 -9.26
C ALA A 89 11.15 14.88 -7.80
N GLY A 90 12.36 15.38 -7.53
CA GLY A 90 12.92 15.46 -6.17
C GLY A 90 12.14 16.42 -5.27
N LEU A 91 11.68 17.55 -5.80
CA LEU A 91 10.83 18.50 -5.07
C LEU A 91 9.46 17.92 -4.71
N PHE A 92 8.81 17.18 -5.61
CA PHE A 92 7.54 16.49 -5.31
C PHE A 92 7.70 15.41 -4.25
N MET A 93 8.80 14.66 -4.27
CA MET A 93 9.12 13.71 -3.21
C MET A 93 9.33 14.41 -1.87
N LEU A 94 10.14 15.48 -1.84
CA LEU A 94 10.36 16.29 -0.64
C LEU A 94 9.05 16.86 -0.08
N MET A 95 8.17 17.33 -0.96
CA MET A 95 6.84 17.82 -0.60
C MET A 95 5.98 16.72 0.03
N GLY A 96 6.01 15.50 -0.52
CA GLY A 96 5.30 14.35 0.04
C GLY A 96 5.80 13.95 1.44
N ILE A 97 7.12 13.95 1.65
CA ILE A 97 7.72 13.69 2.97
C ILE A 97 7.36 14.81 3.95
N PHE A 98 7.40 16.07 3.52
CA PHE A 98 7.04 17.20 4.36
C PHE A 98 5.56 17.17 4.75
N LEU A 99 4.68 16.80 3.81
CA LEU A 99 3.26 16.61 4.04
C LEU A 99 2.99 15.47 5.03
N SER A 100 3.71 14.35 4.94
CA SER A 100 3.54 13.23 5.88
C SER A 100 3.91 13.64 7.32
N LEU A 101 4.97 14.45 7.48
CA LEU A 101 5.36 15.03 8.77
C LEU A 101 4.30 16.02 9.32
N ILE A 102 3.67 16.82 8.45
CA ILE A 102 2.58 17.73 8.86
C ILE A 102 1.38 16.93 9.36
N ILE A 103 0.96 15.91 8.61
CA ILE A 103 -0.17 15.04 8.98
C ILE A 103 0.12 14.38 10.34
N GLU A 104 1.32 13.82 10.51
CA GLU A 104 1.72 13.21 11.77
C GLU A 104 1.63 14.20 12.95
N LYS A 105 2.15 15.42 12.77
CA LYS A 105 2.19 16.44 13.82
C LYS A 105 0.79 16.99 14.13
N PHE A 106 -0.07 17.14 13.13
CA PHE A 106 -1.47 17.50 13.30
C PHE A 106 -2.21 16.46 14.15
N PHE A 107 -2.05 15.17 13.83
CA PHE A 107 -2.68 14.11 14.61
C PHE A 107 -2.17 14.05 16.06
N ARG A 108 -0.86 14.20 16.29
CA ARG A 108 -0.30 14.28 17.66
C ARG A 108 -0.82 15.49 18.43
N TYR A 109 -1.06 16.61 17.76
CA TYR A 109 -1.59 17.82 18.38
C TYR A 109 -3.03 17.63 18.86
N PHE A 110 -3.92 17.13 18.00
CA PHE A 110 -5.31 16.81 18.38
C PHE A 110 -5.41 15.77 19.50
N GLN A 111 -4.39 14.93 19.65
CA GLN A 111 -4.31 13.96 20.72
C GLN A 111 -3.84 14.53 22.06
N ASN A 112 -3.05 15.61 22.02
CA ASN A 112 -2.49 16.25 23.21
C ASN A 112 -3.54 17.07 23.98
N ASP A 113 -4.53 17.64 23.31
CA ASP A 113 -5.57 18.47 23.95
C ASP A 113 -6.55 17.66 24.83
N ASN A 114 -6.58 16.34 24.67
CA ASN A 114 -7.34 15.42 25.54
C ASN A 114 -6.53 14.89 26.74
N LYS A 115 -5.37 15.49 27.05
CA LYS A 115 -4.54 15.11 28.21
C LYS A 115 -5.04 15.73 29.52
N GLN A 116 -6.24 15.36 29.94
CA GLN A 116 -6.52 15.33 31.37
C GLN A 116 -7.47 14.18 31.67
N THR A 117 -6.96 13.19 32.40
CA THR A 117 -7.51 11.87 32.73
C THR A 117 -7.14 10.74 31.72
N ASP A 118 -6.24 9.87 32.17
CA ASP A 118 -5.87 8.55 31.63
C ASP A 118 -4.88 8.44 30.45
N THR A 119 -3.61 8.21 30.76
CA THR A 119 -2.54 7.86 29.79
C THR A 119 -2.88 6.64 28.92
N THR A 120 -3.61 5.67 29.46
CA THR A 120 -4.09 4.47 28.74
C THR A 120 -5.17 4.80 27.71
N SER A 121 -6.09 5.71 28.01
CA SER A 121 -7.15 6.14 27.06
C SER A 121 -6.56 6.93 25.90
N SER A 122 -5.55 7.78 26.17
CA SER A 122 -4.86 8.56 25.13
C SER A 122 -4.06 7.67 24.15
N LEU A 123 -3.40 6.62 24.66
CA LEU A 123 -2.68 5.64 23.85
C LEU A 123 -3.64 4.82 22.99
N MET A 124 -4.75 4.34 23.56
CA MET A 124 -5.81 3.65 22.81
C MET A 124 -6.40 4.53 21.71
N ASN A 125 -6.60 5.83 21.97
CA ASN A 125 -7.05 6.76 20.94
C ASN A 125 -6.01 6.93 19.83
N SER A 126 -4.71 6.93 20.15
CA SER A 126 -3.64 7.08 19.15
C SER A 126 -3.56 5.91 18.20
N THR A 127 -3.70 4.69 18.75
CA THR A 127 -3.59 3.47 17.99
C THR A 127 -4.84 3.24 17.14
N ASN A 128 -6.02 3.63 17.65
CA ASN A 128 -7.27 3.62 16.89
C ASN A 128 -7.24 4.59 15.71
N ILE A 129 -6.75 5.81 15.91
CA ILE A 129 -6.57 6.78 14.82
C ILE A 129 -5.63 6.22 13.75
N LEU A 130 -4.52 5.61 14.17
CA LEU A 130 -3.56 4.96 13.28
C LEU A 130 -4.22 3.89 12.42
N ALA A 131 -5.11 3.07 13.01
CA ALA A 131 -5.89 2.08 12.28
C ALA A 131 -6.83 2.69 11.24
N TYR A 132 -7.55 3.77 11.58
CA TYR A 132 -8.44 4.44 10.62
C TYR A 132 -7.70 5.10 9.47
N LEU A 133 -6.59 5.77 9.76
CA LEU A 133 -5.73 6.36 8.73
C LEU A 133 -5.14 5.29 7.82
N PHE A 134 -4.71 4.18 8.41
CA PHE A 134 -4.23 3.04 7.67
C PHE A 134 -5.31 2.49 6.74
N LEU A 135 -6.54 2.28 7.22
CA LEU A 135 -7.65 1.81 6.38
C LEU A 135 -7.95 2.77 5.21
N LEU A 136 -7.88 4.09 5.43
CA LEU A 136 -8.08 5.06 4.35
C LEU A 136 -6.95 5.01 3.30
N ALA A 137 -5.71 4.83 3.76
CA ALA A 137 -4.58 4.63 2.86
C ALA A 137 -4.71 3.33 2.07
N ASP A 138 -5.12 2.23 2.73
CA ASP A 138 -5.39 0.92 2.12
C ASP A 138 -6.44 1.01 1.02
N ILE A 139 -7.57 1.68 1.28
CA ILE A 139 -8.63 1.87 0.28
C ILE A 139 -8.08 2.62 -0.94
N SER A 140 -7.34 3.71 -0.72
CA SER A 140 -6.76 4.52 -1.79
C SER A 140 -5.73 3.72 -2.60
N HIS A 141 -4.96 2.87 -1.92
CA HIS A 141 -3.97 2.01 -2.53
C HIS A 141 -4.62 0.91 -3.38
N ASN A 142 -5.62 0.22 -2.85
CA ASN A 142 -6.35 -0.85 -3.55
C ASN A 142 -7.11 -0.33 -4.77
N TYR A 143 -7.67 0.88 -4.66
CA TYR A 143 -8.26 1.59 -5.80
C TYR A 143 -7.23 1.86 -6.91
N THR A 144 -6.08 2.44 -6.54
CA THR A 144 -5.03 2.80 -7.51
C THR A 144 -4.38 1.56 -8.14
N ASN A 145 -4.19 0.51 -7.35
CA ASN A 145 -3.69 -0.79 -7.80
C ASN A 145 -4.62 -1.43 -8.82
N SER A 146 -5.92 -1.40 -8.57
CA SER A 146 -6.93 -1.94 -9.50
C SER A 146 -6.93 -1.14 -10.81
N LEU A 147 -6.84 0.19 -10.73
CA LEU A 147 -6.75 1.05 -11.91
C LEU A 147 -5.48 0.79 -12.75
N SER A 148 -4.34 0.65 -12.08
CA SER A 148 -3.06 0.32 -12.73
C SER A 148 -3.11 -1.05 -13.41
N LEU A 149 -3.67 -2.06 -12.74
CA LEU A 149 -3.84 -3.39 -13.31
C LEU A 149 -4.77 -3.37 -14.54
N CYS A 150 -5.88 -2.64 -14.47
CA CYS A 150 -6.76 -2.40 -15.62
C CYS A 150 -6.02 -1.73 -16.79
N SER A 151 -5.20 -0.71 -16.51
CA SER A 151 -4.38 -0.06 -17.55
C SER A 151 -3.39 -1.02 -18.20
N ILE A 152 -2.72 -1.86 -17.41
CA ILE A 152 -1.77 -2.86 -17.93
C ILE A 152 -2.47 -3.85 -18.84
N ILE A 153 -3.66 -4.31 -18.46
CA ILE A 153 -4.46 -5.27 -19.23
C ILE A 153 -4.98 -4.65 -20.54
N LEU A 154 -5.36 -3.37 -20.52
CA LEU A 154 -5.77 -2.66 -21.73
C LEU A 154 -4.59 -2.43 -22.69
N MET A 155 -3.40 -2.14 -22.16
CA MET A 155 -2.20 -1.89 -22.97
C MET A 155 -1.51 -3.18 -23.45
N LYS A 156 -1.58 -4.27 -22.68
CA LYS A 156 -0.92 -5.54 -22.99
C LYS A 156 -1.94 -6.64 -23.23
N SER A 157 -1.90 -7.22 -24.42
CA SER A 157 -2.75 -8.38 -24.81
C SER A 157 -2.46 -9.66 -24.00
N THR A 158 -1.35 -9.72 -23.26
CA THR A 158 -0.95 -10.91 -22.48
C THR A 158 -0.43 -10.49 -21.12
N ILE A 159 -1.07 -11.00 -20.06
CA ILE A 159 -0.60 -10.85 -18.68
C ILE A 159 0.46 -11.94 -18.45
N ASN A 160 1.69 -11.52 -18.16
CA ASN A 160 2.77 -12.45 -17.88
C ASN A 160 2.61 -13.09 -16.49
N SER A 161 2.91 -14.39 -16.37
CA SER A 161 2.87 -15.11 -15.08
C SER A 161 3.77 -14.45 -14.02
N THR A 162 4.93 -13.92 -14.41
CA THR A 162 5.82 -13.16 -13.51
C THR A 162 5.14 -11.93 -12.92
N LEU A 163 4.36 -11.18 -13.71
CA LEU A 163 3.65 -10.00 -13.23
C LEU A 163 2.59 -10.39 -12.18
N ILE A 164 1.84 -11.44 -12.45
CA ILE A 164 0.83 -11.98 -11.52
C ILE A 164 1.51 -12.41 -10.22
N MET A 165 2.61 -13.15 -10.29
CA MET A 165 3.33 -13.61 -9.10
C MET A 165 3.91 -12.47 -8.28
N THR A 166 4.54 -11.48 -8.92
CA THR A 166 5.03 -10.29 -8.23
C THR A 166 3.89 -9.53 -7.54
N LYS A 167 2.74 -9.40 -8.21
CA LYS A 167 1.57 -8.73 -7.64
C LYS A 167 1.01 -9.50 -6.44
N VAL A 168 0.87 -10.82 -6.54
CA VAL A 168 0.39 -11.66 -5.42
C VAL A 168 1.33 -11.55 -4.21
N ILE A 169 2.65 -11.60 -4.42
CA ILE A 169 3.62 -11.43 -3.33
C ILE A 169 3.47 -10.04 -2.68
N TYR A 170 3.32 -9.01 -3.50
CA TYR A 170 3.12 -7.65 -3.02
C TYR A 170 1.85 -7.51 -2.18
N GLU A 171 0.72 -8.05 -2.66
CA GLU A 171 -0.55 -8.03 -1.91
C GLU A 171 -0.47 -8.84 -0.60
N VAL A 172 0.23 -9.98 -0.58
CA VAL A 172 0.45 -10.75 0.67
C VAL A 172 1.21 -9.91 1.70
N LEU A 173 2.28 -9.24 1.28
CA LEU A 173 3.06 -8.38 2.18
C LEU A 173 2.23 -7.19 2.69
N HIS A 174 1.42 -6.61 1.81
CA HIS A 174 0.57 -5.46 2.12
C HIS A 174 -0.55 -5.81 3.11
N ILE A 175 -1.32 -6.87 2.84
CA ILE A 175 -2.42 -7.30 3.73
C ILE A 175 -1.87 -7.75 5.09
N LEU A 176 -0.70 -8.39 5.11
CA LEU A 176 -0.03 -8.78 6.36
C LEU A 176 0.31 -7.56 7.23
N TYR A 177 0.83 -6.50 6.62
CA TYR A 177 1.14 -5.26 7.30
C TYR A 177 -0.11 -4.60 7.89
N GLY A 178 -1.15 -4.46 7.09
CA GLY A 178 -2.40 -3.85 7.53
C GLY A 178 -3.10 -4.63 8.63
N TYR A 179 -3.09 -5.96 8.50
CA TYR A 179 -3.55 -6.84 9.56
C TYR A 179 -2.76 -6.64 10.85
N ALA A 180 -1.44 -6.55 10.81
CA ALA A 180 -0.60 -6.33 11.99
C ALA A 180 -0.92 -4.99 12.69
N ILE A 181 -1.13 -3.91 11.94
CA ILE A 181 -1.53 -2.60 12.48
C ILE A 181 -2.89 -2.68 13.17
N LEU A 182 -3.86 -3.34 12.56
CA LEU A 182 -5.20 -3.49 13.13
C LEU A 182 -5.15 -4.28 14.45
N ILE A 183 -4.42 -5.40 14.50
CA ILE A 183 -4.22 -6.13 15.76
C ILE A 183 -3.51 -5.29 16.81
N TYR A 184 -2.46 -4.54 16.42
CA TYR A 184 -1.74 -3.63 17.32
C TYR A 184 -2.66 -2.53 17.88
N SER A 185 -3.62 -2.05 17.08
CA SER A 185 -4.63 -1.08 17.52
C SER A 185 -5.72 -1.65 18.43
N GLY A 186 -5.67 -2.95 18.75
CA GLY A 186 -6.61 -3.61 19.65
C GLY A 186 -7.81 -4.24 18.95
N TRP A 187 -7.82 -4.30 17.61
CA TRP A 187 -8.90 -4.95 16.88
C TRP A 187 -8.79 -6.46 17.00
N THR A 188 -9.94 -7.14 16.98
CA THR A 188 -9.95 -8.61 16.97
C THR A 188 -9.45 -9.14 15.63
N PRO A 189 -8.85 -10.33 15.59
CA PRO A 189 -8.46 -10.98 14.33
C PRO A 189 -9.55 -11.05 13.26
N ALA A 190 -10.76 -11.42 13.66
CA ALA A 190 -11.88 -11.53 12.73
C ALA A 190 -12.28 -10.16 12.16
N THR A 191 -12.31 -9.12 12.99
CA THR A 191 -12.60 -7.75 12.53
C THR A 191 -11.48 -7.21 11.65
N ALA A 192 -10.22 -7.41 12.02
CA ALA A 192 -9.08 -6.97 11.23
C ALA A 192 -9.11 -7.61 9.83
N MET A 193 -9.32 -8.92 9.76
CA MET A 193 -9.38 -9.65 8.49
C MET A 193 -10.59 -9.24 7.64
N LYS A 194 -11.75 -9.01 8.26
CA LYS A 194 -12.94 -8.52 7.55
C LYS A 194 -12.70 -7.18 6.88
N PHE A 195 -12.06 -6.25 7.58
CA PHE A 195 -11.78 -4.92 7.02
C PHE A 195 -10.70 -4.97 5.95
N GLN A 196 -9.67 -5.82 6.10
CA GLN A 196 -8.68 -6.07 5.04
C GLN A 196 -9.30 -6.65 3.76
N LEU A 197 -10.32 -7.51 3.90
CA LEU A 197 -11.10 -7.99 2.76
C LEU A 197 -11.94 -6.87 2.15
N LEU A 198 -12.58 -6.04 2.99
CA LEU A 198 -13.43 -4.93 2.54
C LEU A 198 -12.64 -3.86 1.79
N THR A 199 -11.41 -3.55 2.23
CA THR A 199 -10.58 -2.55 1.55
C THR A 199 -10.10 -3.06 0.20
N GLY A 200 -9.94 -4.38 0.01
CA GLY A 200 -9.46 -5.01 -1.23
C GLY A 200 -10.54 -5.36 -2.26
N LEU A 201 -11.80 -5.02 -1.99
CA LEU A 201 -12.97 -5.30 -2.83
C LEU A 201 -13.34 -4.07 -3.67
#